data_AF-A0A0D0L7L7-F1
#
_entry.id   AF-A0A0D0L7L7-F1
#
_cell.length_a   1.000
_cell.length_b   1.000
_cell.length_c   1.000
_cell.angle_alpha   90.00
_cell.angle_beta   90.00
_cell.angle_gamma   90.00
#
_symmetry.space_group_name_H-M   'P 1'
#
loop_
_entity.id
_entity.type
_entity.pdbx_description
1 polymer ?
#
loop_
_entity_poly.entity_id
_entity_poly.type
_entity_poly.pdbx_seq_one_letter_code
_entity_poly.pdbx_strand_id
1 'polypeptide(L)'
;MSVVKKTIAGAFGIALGVAALLPATASAAPVTACQAPFGADAVPADGLCEATSDASSAAAAYGNASADASRNALALALGLNGGTASSSAVGFAAPAAIAFGPGSVADALGLNPGLSIAIAGPGSTVTVDSLGGVTCDGPGFAGDLTTLKACLRVN
;
A
#
# COMPACT_ATOMS: atom_id res chain seq x y z
N MET A 1 1.40 -11.19 68.48
CA MET A 1 1.54 -9.74 68.32
C MET A 1 1.03 -9.40 66.92
N SER A 2 -0.17 -8.82 66.86
CA SER A 2 -0.92 -8.50 65.63
C SER A 2 -0.59 -7.09 65.15
N VAL A 3 -0.40 -6.87 63.83
CA VAL A 3 -0.55 -5.56 63.16
C VAL A 3 -0.94 -5.83 61.69
N VAL A 4 -2.24 -5.85 61.34
CA VAL A 4 -3.09 -4.74 60.82
C VAL A 4 -3.00 -4.54 59.28
N LYS A 5 -4.14 -4.83 58.63
CA LYS A 5 -4.53 -4.38 57.27
C LYS A 5 -4.48 -2.85 57.16
N LYS A 6 -4.00 -2.32 56.04
CA LYS A 6 -4.37 -0.97 55.59
C LYS A 6 -4.58 -0.93 54.08
N THR A 7 -5.82 -1.17 53.69
CA THR A 7 -6.39 -0.65 52.45
C THR A 7 -6.59 0.85 52.65
N ILE A 8 -5.95 1.68 51.85
CA ILE A 8 -6.33 3.09 51.67
C ILE A 8 -6.47 3.32 50.18
N ALA A 9 -7.72 3.53 49.78
CA ALA A 9 -8.13 4.09 48.51
C ALA A 9 -7.51 5.48 48.32
N GLY A 10 -6.99 5.74 47.13
CA GLY A 10 -6.43 7.04 46.74
C GLY A 10 -6.88 7.41 45.33
N ALA A 11 -8.02 8.09 45.27
CA ALA A 11 -8.43 9.12 44.31
C ALA A 11 -8.34 8.84 42.79
N PHE A 12 -9.54 8.81 42.19
CA PHE A 12 -9.82 9.32 40.85
C PHE A 12 -8.97 10.56 40.50
N GLY A 13 -8.20 10.46 39.43
CA GLY A 13 -7.45 11.57 38.84
C GLY A 13 -7.49 11.47 37.33
N ILE A 14 -8.45 12.15 36.73
CA ILE A 14 -8.63 12.31 35.29
C ILE A 14 -7.41 13.07 34.77
N ALA A 15 -6.50 12.37 34.10
CA ALA A 15 -5.46 12.98 33.25
C ALA A 15 -5.39 12.21 31.93
N LEU A 16 -6.57 12.03 31.33
CA LEU A 16 -6.74 11.92 29.89
C LEU A 16 -6.32 13.27 29.31
N GLY A 17 -5.11 13.37 28.76
CA GLY A 17 -4.69 14.62 28.14
C GLY A 17 -3.24 14.63 27.70
N VAL A 18 -3.05 14.60 26.37
CA VAL A 18 -1.81 14.98 25.67
C VAL A 18 -0.71 13.92 25.59
N ALA A 19 -1.02 12.76 25.02
CA ALA A 19 -0.01 11.87 24.42
C ALA A 19 -0.39 11.42 22.98
N ALA A 20 -1.26 12.18 22.29
CA ALA A 20 -1.93 11.73 21.06
C ALA A 20 -1.65 12.58 19.81
N LEU A 21 -0.50 13.27 19.72
CA LEU A 21 -0.15 14.10 18.55
C LEU A 21 1.30 13.93 18.08
N LEU A 22 1.93 12.79 18.35
CA LEU A 22 3.11 12.38 17.57
C LEU A 22 2.59 11.78 16.26
N PRO A 23 3.01 12.27 15.07
CA PRO A 23 2.68 11.60 13.82
C PRO A 23 3.22 10.17 13.92
N ALA A 24 2.31 9.19 13.91
CA ALA A 24 2.70 7.81 13.75
C ALA A 24 3.35 7.71 12.36
N THR A 25 4.69 7.73 12.33
CA THR A 25 5.42 7.36 11.13
C THR A 25 5.17 5.88 10.95
N ALA A 26 4.24 5.53 10.06
CA ALA A 26 4.09 4.18 9.57
C ALA A 26 5.33 3.85 8.74
N SER A 27 6.46 3.58 9.41
CA SER A 27 7.62 2.98 8.77
C SER A 27 7.23 1.57 8.39
N ALA A 28 7.02 1.33 7.10
CA ALA A 28 6.98 -0.02 6.59
C ALA A 28 8.33 -0.66 6.95
N ALA A 29 8.33 -1.62 7.88
CA ALA A 29 9.53 -2.40 8.16
C ALA A 29 9.89 -3.16 6.88
N PRO A 30 11.16 -3.17 6.44
CA PRO A 30 11.57 -4.00 5.32
C PRO A 30 11.20 -5.45 5.67
N VAL A 31 10.26 -6.02 4.94
CA VAL A 31 9.86 -7.41 5.12
C VAL A 31 10.97 -8.28 4.55
N THR A 32 11.88 -8.75 5.40
CA THR A 32 12.95 -9.70 5.06
C THR A 32 12.40 -11.02 4.47
N ALA A 33 11.09 -11.24 4.53
CA ALA A 33 10.40 -12.31 3.83
C ALA A 33 9.15 -11.76 3.15
N CYS A 34 8.98 -12.04 1.86
CA CYS A 34 7.70 -11.98 1.17
C CYS A 34 6.68 -12.76 2.02
N GLN A 35 5.62 -12.12 2.53
CA GLN A 35 4.62 -12.83 3.33
C GLN A 35 3.43 -13.15 2.43
N ALA A 36 3.23 -14.43 2.14
CA ALA A 36 2.05 -14.89 1.42
C ALA A 36 0.79 -14.70 2.27
N PRO A 37 -0.36 -14.34 1.67
CA PRO A 37 -1.63 -14.37 2.36
C PRO A 37 -1.87 -15.79 2.87
N PHE A 38 -2.51 -15.90 4.03
CA PHE A 38 -2.81 -17.15 4.74
C PHE A 38 -1.63 -17.83 5.45
N GLY A 39 -0.53 -17.11 5.71
CA GLY A 39 0.51 -17.56 6.64
C GLY A 39 1.48 -18.60 6.06
N ALA A 40 1.65 -18.63 4.74
CA ALA A 40 2.70 -19.41 4.10
C ALA A 40 4.02 -18.61 4.06
N ASP A 41 5.13 -19.29 4.34
CA ASP A 41 6.48 -18.77 4.11
C ASP A 41 6.69 -18.61 2.60
N ALA A 42 6.88 -17.39 2.10
CA ALA A 42 7.29 -17.23 0.71
C ALA A 42 8.79 -17.44 0.61
N VAL A 43 9.19 -18.46 -0.15
CA VAL A 43 10.59 -18.75 -0.46
C VAL A 43 10.96 -17.96 -1.73
N PRO A 44 11.87 -16.95 -1.67
CA PRO A 44 12.31 -16.27 -2.87
C PRO A 44 13.26 -17.20 -3.64
N ALA A 45 12.81 -17.62 -4.81
CA ALA A 45 13.58 -18.38 -5.77
C ALA A 45 13.17 -18.00 -7.21
N ASP A 46 12.87 -16.71 -7.46
CA ASP A 46 12.48 -16.09 -8.76
C ASP A 46 10.96 -15.81 -9.03
N GLY A 47 10.21 -15.31 -8.03
CA GLY A 47 8.82 -14.79 -8.19
C GLY A 47 8.59 -13.48 -7.42
N LEU A 48 9.04 -12.35 -7.99
CA LEU A 48 9.58 -11.18 -7.29
C LEU A 48 8.56 -10.26 -6.57
N CYS A 49 8.62 -10.21 -5.23
CA CYS A 49 8.07 -9.10 -4.44
C CYS A 49 9.18 -8.11 -4.07
N GLU A 50 9.03 -6.83 -4.44
CA GLU A 50 9.90 -5.76 -3.90
C GLU A 50 9.11 -4.53 -3.44
N ALA A 51 9.44 -4.10 -2.22
CA ALA A 51 8.86 -2.97 -1.50
C ALA A 51 9.96 -1.98 -1.10
N THR A 52 9.66 -0.68 -1.05
CA THR A 52 10.63 0.35 -0.63
C THR A 52 10.04 1.45 0.24
N SER A 53 10.88 2.16 1.00
CA SER A 53 10.52 3.38 1.77
C SER A 53 11.72 3.97 2.54
N ASP A 54 11.66 5.26 2.92
CA ASP A 54 12.26 5.83 4.16
C ASP A 54 11.58 7.16 4.63
N ALA A 55 12.16 7.87 5.61
CA ALA A 55 11.80 7.89 7.05
C ALA A 55 10.33 8.10 7.52
N SER A 56 9.36 8.37 6.64
CA SER A 56 7.94 8.55 7.04
C SER A 56 6.94 8.14 5.94
N SER A 57 7.21 7.06 5.20
CA SER A 57 6.45 6.67 3.99
C SER A 57 6.15 5.17 3.95
N ALA A 58 5.15 4.75 3.16
CA ALA A 58 4.67 3.36 3.12
C ALA A 58 4.75 2.76 1.71
N ALA A 59 5.35 1.58 1.55
CA ALA A 59 5.13 0.76 0.36
C ALA A 59 4.82 -0.70 0.71
N ALA A 60 4.08 -1.37 -0.17
CA ALA A 60 3.76 -2.78 -0.07
C ALA A 60 3.74 -3.42 -1.46
N ALA A 61 4.43 -4.55 -1.62
CA ALA A 61 4.41 -5.32 -2.85
C ALA A 61 4.16 -6.81 -2.59
N TYR A 62 3.47 -7.48 -3.51
CA TYR A 62 3.19 -8.91 -3.43
C TYR A 62 3.10 -9.59 -4.80
N GLY A 63 3.66 -10.81 -4.92
CA GLY A 63 3.59 -11.60 -6.15
C GLY A 63 4.65 -11.19 -7.16
N ASN A 64 4.32 -10.97 -8.44
CA ASN A 64 5.24 -10.35 -9.42
C ASN A 64 4.98 -8.83 -9.42
N ALA A 65 5.51 -8.14 -8.40
CA ALA A 65 5.15 -6.75 -8.14
C ALA A 65 6.28 -5.90 -7.54
N SER A 66 6.29 -4.62 -7.91
CA SER A 66 7.24 -3.61 -7.44
C SER A 66 6.50 -2.38 -6.92
N ALA A 67 6.75 -1.98 -5.66
CA ALA A 67 6.15 -0.80 -5.06
C ALA A 67 7.22 0.18 -4.58
N ASP A 68 7.11 1.43 -5.05
CA ASP A 68 8.03 2.53 -4.79
C ASP A 68 7.45 3.71 -4.01
N ALA A 69 7.94 4.02 -2.80
CA ALA A 69 7.46 5.16 -2.02
C ALA A 69 8.60 5.99 -1.44
N SER A 70 8.58 7.29 -1.71
CA SER A 70 9.50 8.29 -1.13
C SER A 70 8.74 9.26 -0.21
N ARG A 71 9.34 10.41 0.15
CA ARG A 71 8.85 11.33 1.21
C ARG A 71 7.31 11.46 1.30
N ASN A 72 6.77 10.99 2.42
CA ASN A 72 5.37 11.06 2.83
C ASN A 72 4.38 10.49 1.78
N ALA A 73 4.73 9.43 1.06
CA ALA A 73 3.88 8.82 0.04
C ALA A 73 3.49 7.37 0.37
N LEU A 74 2.49 6.83 -0.33
CA LEU A 74 2.01 5.45 -0.24
C LEU A 74 2.07 4.77 -1.61
N ALA A 75 2.72 3.62 -1.74
CA ALA A 75 2.68 2.82 -2.97
C ALA A 75 2.27 1.38 -2.69
N LEU A 76 1.32 0.84 -3.47
CA LEU A 76 0.86 -0.54 -3.34
C LEU A 76 0.93 -1.26 -4.68
N ALA A 77 1.58 -2.41 -4.77
CA ALA A 77 1.65 -3.22 -5.99
C ALA A 77 1.33 -4.70 -5.72
N LEU A 78 0.34 -5.26 -6.42
CA LEU A 78 -0.11 -6.65 -6.24
C LEU A 78 -0.19 -7.38 -7.59
N GLY A 79 0.69 -8.35 -7.82
CA GLY A 79 0.67 -9.23 -8.99
C GLY A 79 0.13 -10.61 -8.62
N LEU A 80 -1.10 -10.93 -9.04
CA LEU A 80 -1.80 -12.16 -8.68
C LEU A 80 -1.98 -13.07 -9.91
N ASN A 81 -1.82 -14.39 -9.72
CA ASN A 81 -2.11 -15.40 -10.74
C ASN A 81 -1.36 -15.17 -12.08
N GLY A 82 -0.08 -14.77 -12.04
CA GLY A 82 0.72 -14.48 -13.24
C GLY A 82 0.60 -13.06 -13.80
N GLY A 83 -0.05 -12.16 -13.05
CA GLY A 83 -0.08 -10.72 -13.33
C GLY A 83 1.15 -9.97 -12.82
N THR A 84 1.49 -8.86 -13.46
CA THR A 84 2.64 -8.00 -13.11
C THR A 84 2.15 -6.62 -12.68
N ALA A 85 2.55 -6.16 -11.48
CA ALA A 85 2.12 -4.85 -10.97
C ALA A 85 3.30 -3.95 -10.62
N SER A 86 3.25 -2.67 -10.97
CA SER A 86 4.23 -1.65 -10.56
C SER A 86 3.54 -0.43 -10.01
N SER A 87 4.04 0.12 -8.90
CA SER A 87 3.53 1.36 -8.32
C SER A 87 4.70 2.23 -7.86
N SER A 88 4.66 3.54 -8.10
CA SER A 88 5.67 4.49 -7.59
C SER A 88 5.04 5.82 -7.15
N ALA A 89 5.46 6.34 -6.01
CA ALA A 89 4.81 7.45 -5.31
C ALA A 89 5.82 8.45 -4.72
N VAL A 90 5.56 9.74 -4.94
CA VAL A 90 6.27 10.85 -4.28
C VAL A 90 5.30 11.92 -3.78
N GLY A 91 5.67 12.64 -2.70
CA GLY A 91 5.01 13.88 -2.32
C GLY A 91 3.52 13.77 -1.97
N PHE A 92 3.17 12.90 -1.02
CA PHE A 92 1.78 12.64 -0.59
C PHE A 92 0.88 11.97 -1.63
N ALA A 93 1.46 11.43 -2.69
CA ALA A 93 0.76 10.54 -3.60
C ALA A 93 0.48 9.17 -2.95
N ALA A 94 -0.63 8.57 -3.34
CA ALA A 94 -1.08 7.24 -2.89
C ALA A 94 -1.54 6.35 -4.06
N PRO A 95 -0.67 5.94 -4.99
CA PRO A 95 -1.00 4.97 -6.04
C PRO A 95 -1.15 3.53 -5.54
N ALA A 96 -2.03 2.78 -6.21
CA ALA A 96 -2.18 1.34 -6.05
C ALA A 96 -2.30 0.62 -7.41
N ALA A 97 -1.44 -0.35 -7.69
CA ALA A 97 -1.46 -1.19 -8.87
C ALA A 97 -1.80 -2.64 -8.51
N ILE A 98 -2.78 -3.23 -9.20
CA ILE A 98 -3.25 -4.60 -8.98
C ILE A 98 -3.39 -5.28 -10.34
N ALA A 99 -2.60 -6.31 -10.59
CA ALA A 99 -2.69 -7.11 -11.81
C ALA A 99 -3.17 -8.52 -11.46
N PHE A 100 -4.27 -8.96 -12.06
CA PHE A 100 -4.88 -10.26 -11.84
C PHE A 100 -4.94 -11.10 -13.11
N GLY A 101 -4.27 -12.25 -13.09
CA GLY A 101 -4.31 -13.25 -14.15
C GLY A 101 -3.14 -13.15 -15.14
N PRO A 102 -2.97 -14.17 -15.98
CA PRO A 102 -1.84 -14.26 -16.90
C PRO A 102 -1.86 -13.12 -17.92
N GLY A 103 -0.69 -12.52 -18.15
CA GLY A 103 -0.52 -11.42 -19.10
C GLY A 103 -1.19 -10.10 -18.67
N SER A 104 -1.65 -9.99 -17.43
CA SER A 104 -2.14 -8.73 -16.87
C SER A 104 -0.99 -7.84 -16.41
N VAL A 105 -1.07 -6.55 -16.72
CA VAL A 105 -0.08 -5.54 -16.34
C VAL A 105 -0.78 -4.33 -15.74
N ALA A 106 -0.45 -3.99 -14.49
CA ALA A 106 -0.95 -2.79 -13.84
C ALA A 106 0.22 -1.87 -13.48
N ASP A 107 0.14 -0.60 -13.87
CA ASP A 107 1.13 0.42 -13.54
C ASP A 107 0.44 1.64 -12.92
N ALA A 108 0.94 2.11 -11.78
CA ALA A 108 0.36 3.26 -11.07
C ALA A 108 1.45 4.20 -10.56
N LEU A 109 1.59 5.34 -11.22
CA LEU A 109 2.58 6.35 -10.87
C LEU A 109 1.92 7.61 -10.32
N GLY A 110 2.33 8.03 -9.12
CA GLY A 110 1.80 9.19 -8.42
C GLY A 110 2.87 10.22 -8.13
N LEU A 111 2.82 11.38 -8.81
CA LEU A 111 3.72 12.53 -8.54
C LEU A 111 3.05 13.68 -7.79
N ASN A 112 1.73 13.66 -7.68
CA ASN A 112 0.93 14.71 -7.06
C ASN A 112 0.18 14.15 -5.85
N PRO A 113 -0.10 15.00 -4.84
CA PRO A 113 -0.90 14.60 -3.68
C PRO A 113 -2.28 14.14 -4.13
N GLY A 114 -2.61 12.87 -3.86
CA GLY A 114 -3.87 12.28 -4.30
C GLY A 114 -3.83 10.76 -4.34
N LEU A 115 -5.00 10.15 -4.55
CA LEU A 115 -5.18 8.70 -4.64
C LEU A 115 -5.33 8.30 -6.11
N SER A 116 -4.55 7.31 -6.53
CA SER A 116 -4.73 6.67 -7.84
C SER A 116 -4.75 5.15 -7.71
N ILE A 117 -5.44 4.49 -8.63
CA ILE A 117 -5.62 3.05 -8.62
C ILE A 117 -5.63 2.50 -10.05
N ALA A 118 -4.94 1.39 -10.27
CA ALA A 118 -4.90 0.62 -11.50
C ALA A 118 -5.19 -0.85 -11.18
N ILE A 119 -6.20 -1.43 -11.84
CA ILE A 119 -6.62 -2.82 -11.67
C ILE A 119 -6.72 -3.45 -13.06
N ALA A 120 -5.76 -4.31 -13.40
CA ALA A 120 -5.72 -5.06 -14.65
C ALA A 120 -6.28 -6.48 -14.45
N GLY A 121 -7.24 -6.88 -15.29
CA GLY A 121 -7.68 -8.26 -15.45
C GLY A 121 -6.83 -9.05 -16.45
N PRO A 122 -7.17 -10.33 -16.70
CA PRO A 122 -6.36 -11.22 -17.53
C PRO A 122 -6.15 -10.67 -18.95
N GLY A 123 -4.90 -10.68 -19.42
CA GLY A 123 -4.51 -10.18 -20.74
C GLY A 123 -4.69 -8.67 -20.96
N SER A 124 -4.87 -7.89 -19.90
CA SER A 124 -5.09 -6.44 -19.99
C SER A 124 -3.91 -5.63 -19.47
N THR A 125 -3.77 -4.41 -19.97
CA THR A 125 -2.81 -3.43 -19.48
C THR A 125 -3.56 -2.21 -18.97
N VAL A 126 -3.35 -1.86 -17.71
CA VAL A 126 -3.98 -0.71 -17.07
C VAL A 126 -2.90 0.18 -16.49
N THR A 127 -2.91 1.45 -16.87
CA THR A 127 -1.90 2.41 -16.40
C THR A 127 -2.54 3.67 -15.86
N VAL A 128 -1.93 4.21 -14.79
CA VAL A 128 -2.12 5.58 -14.33
C VAL A 128 -0.79 6.31 -14.38
N ASP A 129 -0.71 7.36 -15.19
CA ASP A 129 0.48 8.18 -15.32
C ASP A 129 0.56 9.32 -14.28
N SER A 130 1.73 9.97 -14.21
CA SER A 130 2.03 11.11 -13.34
C SER A 130 1.17 12.35 -13.54
N LEU A 131 0.58 12.50 -14.72
CA LEU A 131 -0.22 13.63 -15.17
C LEU A 131 -1.73 13.34 -15.05
N GLY A 132 -2.09 12.20 -14.45
CA GLY A 132 -3.46 11.72 -14.29
C GLY A 132 -4.09 11.16 -15.57
N GLY A 133 -3.29 10.80 -16.56
CA GLY A 133 -3.74 9.95 -17.66
C GLY A 133 -4.06 8.55 -17.13
N VAL A 134 -5.28 8.10 -17.42
CA VAL A 134 -5.76 6.76 -17.08
C VAL A 134 -6.01 5.99 -18.37
N THR A 135 -5.40 4.82 -18.53
CA THR A 135 -5.62 3.98 -19.70
C THR A 135 -5.97 2.55 -19.29
N CYS A 136 -6.94 1.98 -20.00
CA CYS A 136 -7.39 0.61 -19.81
C CYS A 136 -7.43 -0.04 -21.21
N ASP A 137 -6.45 -0.89 -21.49
CA ASP A 137 -6.42 -1.76 -22.66
C ASP A 137 -6.81 -3.18 -22.24
N GLY A 138 -8.05 -3.58 -22.55
CA GLY A 138 -8.65 -4.83 -22.08
C GLY A 138 -9.38 -4.68 -20.74
N PRO A 139 -9.83 -5.79 -20.13
CA PRO A 139 -10.67 -5.76 -18.92
C PRO A 139 -9.90 -5.20 -17.71
N GLY A 140 -10.43 -4.15 -17.08
CA GLY A 140 -9.79 -3.50 -15.95
C GLY A 140 -10.44 -2.18 -15.54
N PHE A 141 -9.90 -1.59 -14.48
CA PHE A 141 -10.32 -0.32 -13.91
C PHE A 141 -9.09 0.52 -13.54
N ALA A 142 -9.06 1.77 -13.96
CA ALA A 142 -8.12 2.75 -13.40
C ALA A 142 -8.85 4.03 -13.00
N GLY A 143 -8.34 4.69 -11.98
CA GLY A 143 -8.87 5.95 -11.49
C GLY A 143 -7.77 6.81 -10.89
N ASP A 144 -7.86 8.12 -11.12
CA ASP A 144 -7.06 9.12 -10.43
C ASP A 144 -8.01 10.17 -9.84
N LEU A 145 -8.06 10.26 -8.51
CA LEU A 145 -8.90 11.20 -7.79
C LEU A 145 -8.34 12.63 -7.86
N THR A 146 -7.06 12.79 -8.22
CA THR A 146 -6.41 14.09 -8.38
C THR A 146 -6.94 14.78 -9.63
N THR A 147 -7.07 14.04 -10.73
CA THR A 147 -7.60 14.56 -12.01
C THR A 147 -9.06 14.21 -12.28
N LEU A 148 -9.70 13.44 -11.39
CA LEU A 148 -11.07 12.93 -11.51
C LEU A 148 -11.29 12.14 -12.81
N LYS A 149 -10.24 11.50 -13.32
CA LYS A 149 -10.30 10.67 -14.50
C LYS A 149 -10.40 9.21 -14.09
N ALA A 150 -11.21 8.46 -14.82
CA ALA A 150 -11.30 7.02 -14.65
C ALA A 150 -11.45 6.33 -16.00
N CYS A 151 -10.96 5.11 -16.09
CA CYS A 151 -11.29 4.18 -17.16
C CYS A 151 -11.87 2.91 -16.55
N LEU A 152 -12.93 2.41 -17.17
CA LEU A 152 -13.51 1.11 -16.84
C LEU A 152 -13.74 0.38 -18.14
N ARG A 153 -13.14 -0.81 -18.23
CA ARG A 153 -13.36 -1.74 -19.32
C ARG A 153 -13.80 -3.05 -18.67
N VAL A 154 -15.08 -3.34 -18.80
CA VAL A 154 -15.61 -4.67 -18.56
C VAL A 154 -15.86 -5.24 -19.96
N ASN A 155 -15.36 -6.45 -20.20
CA ASN A 155 -15.42 -7.17 -21.49
C ASN A 155 -16.67 -6.85 -22.33
#